data_AF-A0A537M1S2-F1
#
_entry.id   AF-A0A537M1S2-F1
#
_cell.length_a   1.000
_cell.length_b   1.000
_cell.length_c   1.000
_cell.angle_alpha   90.00
_cell.angle_beta   90.00
_cell.angle_gamma   90.00
#
_symmetry.space_group_name_H-M   'P 1'
#
loop_
_entity.id
_entity.type
_entity.pdbx_description
1 polymer ?
#
loop_
_entity_poly.entity_id
_entity_poly.type
_entity_poly.pdbx_seq_one_letter_code
_entity_poly.pdbx_strand_id
1 'polypeptide(L)'
;MFDMKKVEIEWGGKTLTLETGRVARQADGAVLATLGETVVLCAVTAAKNVKPGQDFFPLTVHYQEKFSAAGRIPGGFFKRERGATEKETLTSRLIDRPIRPLFPEGFYNEVLVIAHVMSYDGENEPDVVAMIAASAALTLSGIPFMGPIAAARVGYADGEYILNPSQTQIQEGELDLVVAGTHNAVMMVESEAKELSEDVMLGGVMFAHRSIQPLIDAIISLAEKAAKDPWELAPAADTSAIKQQLRDLIGSDIAAAYKTTDKQQRQTALNAARDKAKAAFAEADPQAQLVAGKLVKKLEAEIVRGAILKDGKRIDGRDTKTVRPIEAMVGFLPRTHGSALFTRGETQAICTTTLGTKDAEQMIDGLEGLSYQRFMLHYNFPPYSVGEVGRFGAPSRRDVGHGKLAWRALHAVLPSHDEFPYTIRVLSDITESNGSSSMATVCGGCLALMDAGVPIKRPVSGIAMGLILEGKDFAVLSDILGDEDHLGDMDFKVAGTEAGITSLQMDIKIAGITEEIMRVALDQASAGRAHILGEMAKALDHTRTELSAHAPRIETMQIDKAKIRDVIGTGGKIIREIVATTGAKVDIDDEGVIKISSSDVAQIEAARQWIAGIVEEAEVGKIYNGKVVNIVDFGAFVN
;
A
#
# COMPACT_ATOMS: atom_id res chain seq x y z
N MET A 1 28.18 30.77 17.66
CA MET A 1 27.31 29.86 18.44
C MET A 1 26.11 29.51 17.57
N PHE A 2 25.50 28.34 17.70
CA PHE A 2 24.30 28.00 16.93
C PHE A 2 23.11 28.82 17.44
N ASP A 3 22.35 29.47 16.56
CA ASP A 3 21.06 30.09 16.93
C ASP A 3 19.98 29.01 16.85
N MET A 4 19.77 28.31 17.96
CA MET A 4 18.85 27.18 18.03
C MET A 4 17.47 27.66 18.46
N LYS A 5 16.43 27.27 17.72
CA LYS A 5 15.04 27.44 18.12
C LYS A 5 14.42 26.07 18.34
N LYS A 6 13.63 25.95 19.40
CA LYS A 6 12.98 24.71 19.80
C LYS A 6 11.56 24.96 20.28
N VAL A 7 10.67 24.02 19.98
CA VAL A 7 9.31 23.93 20.52
C VAL A 7 9.12 22.52 21.07
N GLU A 8 8.45 22.40 22.21
CA GLU A 8 8.08 21.12 22.83
C GLU A 8 6.57 21.10 23.00
N ILE A 9 5.98 19.92 22.80
CA ILE A 9 4.55 19.70 23.00
C ILE A 9 4.29 18.29 23.53
N GLU A 10 3.38 18.18 24.49
CA GLU A 10 2.87 16.88 24.96
C GLU A 10 1.81 16.35 23.98
N TRP A 11 2.02 15.14 23.49
CA TRP A 11 1.17 14.51 22.49
C TRP A 11 1.08 13.00 22.74
N GLY A 12 -0.13 12.51 23.03
CA GLY A 12 -0.35 11.09 23.32
C GLY A 12 0.45 10.57 24.53
N GLY A 13 0.68 11.43 25.53
CA GLY A 13 1.47 11.10 26.73
C GLY A 13 2.98 11.07 26.52
N LYS A 14 3.47 11.54 25.36
CA LYS A 14 4.90 11.66 25.03
C LYS A 14 5.24 13.09 24.61
N THR A 15 6.43 13.56 24.95
CA THR A 15 6.91 14.87 24.51
C THR A 15 7.45 14.78 23.08
N LEU A 16 6.85 15.55 22.16
CA LEU A 16 7.42 15.84 20.86
C LEU A 16 8.25 17.13 20.92
N THR A 17 9.51 17.05 20.53
CA THR A 17 10.41 18.19 20.33
C THR A 17 10.62 18.46 18.85
N LEU A 18 10.50 19.73 18.44
CA LEU A 18 10.90 20.21 17.11
C LEU A 18 12.03 21.24 17.28
N GLU A 19 13.20 20.95 16.70
CA GLU A 19 14.38 21.80 16.79
C GLU A 19 14.90 22.22 15.41
N THR A 20 15.34 23.47 15.27
CA THR A 20 16.01 23.97 14.06
C THR A 20 17.21 24.87 14.40
N GLY A 21 18.00 25.23 13.39
CA GLY A 21 19.13 26.16 13.51
C GLY A 21 20.45 25.53 13.97
N ARG A 22 20.44 24.26 14.42
CA ARG A 22 21.66 23.49 14.75
C ARG A 22 22.21 22.70 13.55
N VAL A 23 21.38 21.88 12.92
CA VAL A 23 21.78 20.88 11.91
C VAL A 23 21.29 21.30 10.51
N ALA A 24 22.03 20.92 9.46
CA ALA A 24 21.65 21.09 8.05
C ALA A 24 21.29 22.52 7.62
N ARG A 25 21.93 23.54 8.20
CA ARG A 25 21.66 24.98 7.98
C ARG A 25 21.80 25.49 6.53
N GLN A 26 22.37 24.70 5.63
CA GLN A 26 22.46 25.04 4.20
C GLN A 26 21.18 24.71 3.42
N ALA A 27 20.31 23.85 3.97
CA ALA A 27 19.01 23.57 3.38
C ALA A 27 18.10 24.80 3.44
N ASP A 28 17.08 24.87 2.58
CA ASP A 28 16.07 25.93 2.65
C ASP A 28 15.32 25.83 3.99
N GLY A 29 14.96 24.62 4.43
CA GLY A 29 14.49 24.36 5.79
C GLY A 29 15.03 23.04 6.34
N ALA A 30 15.27 22.97 7.64
CA ALA A 30 15.67 21.73 8.30
C ALA A 30 15.16 21.67 9.74
N VAL A 31 14.61 20.52 10.13
CA VAL A 31 14.07 20.27 11.47
C VAL A 31 14.54 18.90 11.96
N LEU A 32 15.01 18.87 13.20
CA LEU A 32 15.24 17.67 13.97
C LEU A 32 14.02 17.46 14.88
N ALA A 33 13.23 16.44 14.58
CA ALA A 33 12.07 16.06 15.38
C ALA A 33 12.44 14.89 16.29
N THR A 34 11.98 14.93 17.54
CA THR A 34 12.23 13.90 18.55
C THR A 34 10.93 13.56 19.27
N LEU A 35 10.54 12.30 19.27
CA LEU A 35 9.42 11.77 20.05
C LEU A 35 9.95 10.62 20.91
N GLY A 36 10.00 10.79 22.23
CA GLY A 36 10.75 9.87 23.08
C GLY A 36 12.24 9.89 22.72
N GLU A 37 12.81 8.74 22.36
CA GLU A 37 14.20 8.62 21.90
C GLU A 37 14.31 8.37 20.37
N THR A 38 13.17 8.28 19.67
CA THR A 38 13.13 8.26 18.21
C THR A 38 13.35 9.67 17.65
N VAL A 39 14.37 9.81 16.79
CA VAL A 39 14.82 11.08 16.24
C VAL A 39 14.86 11.03 14.72
N VAL A 40 14.20 11.98 14.07
CA VAL A 40 14.21 12.14 12.61
C VAL A 40 14.73 13.52 12.24
N LEU A 41 15.74 13.56 11.36
CA LEU A 41 16.20 14.79 10.71
C LEU A 41 15.50 14.91 9.36
N CYS A 42 14.72 15.96 9.16
CA CYS A 42 14.22 16.31 7.84
C CYS A 42 14.88 17.59 7.31
N ALA A 43 15.35 17.56 6.07
CA ALA A 43 15.89 18.70 5.35
C ALA A 43 15.19 18.87 4.00
N VAL A 44 14.90 20.12 3.65
CA VAL A 44 14.19 20.52 2.44
C VAL A 44 15.04 21.48 1.64
N THR A 45 15.19 21.20 0.35
CA THR A 45 15.83 22.11 -0.61
C THR A 45 14.93 22.33 -1.82
N ALA A 46 14.98 23.53 -2.38
CA ALA A 46 14.29 23.86 -3.61
C ALA A 46 15.17 24.63 -4.60
N ALA A 47 15.01 24.31 -5.88
CA ALA A 47 15.61 25.08 -6.95
C ALA A 47 14.98 26.48 -7.00
N LYS A 48 15.79 27.53 -7.16
CA LYS A 48 15.28 28.91 -7.31
C LYS A 48 14.65 29.16 -8.69
N ASN A 49 15.06 28.40 -9.70
CA ASN A 49 14.60 28.53 -11.08
C ASN A 49 13.87 27.26 -11.53
N VAL A 50 12.84 27.44 -12.35
CA VAL A 50 12.14 26.34 -13.04
C VAL A 50 12.96 25.89 -14.25
N LYS A 51 13.08 24.58 -14.47
CA LYS A 51 13.76 24.04 -15.65
C LYS A 51 12.99 24.40 -16.92
N PRO A 52 13.66 24.80 -18.03
CA PRO A 52 12.96 25.06 -19.29
C PRO A 52 12.12 23.85 -19.74
N GLY A 53 10.86 24.08 -20.11
CA GLY A 53 9.94 23.04 -20.56
C GLY A 53 9.32 22.17 -19.45
N GLN A 54 9.55 22.50 -18.18
CA GLN A 54 8.95 21.77 -17.05
C GLN A 54 7.41 21.91 -17.04
N ASP A 55 6.71 20.80 -17.19
CA ASP A 55 5.25 20.72 -17.33
C ASP A 55 4.54 20.04 -16.14
N PHE A 56 5.30 19.51 -15.18
CA PHE A 56 4.82 18.93 -13.93
C PHE A 56 5.57 19.50 -12.71
N PHE A 57 5.01 19.34 -11.51
CA PHE A 57 5.67 19.73 -10.27
C PHE A 57 6.67 18.64 -9.79
N PRO A 58 8.00 18.90 -9.84
CA PRO A 58 9.01 17.91 -9.49
C PRO A 58 9.29 17.91 -7.98
N LEU A 59 8.32 17.41 -7.20
CA LEU A 59 8.51 17.06 -5.79
C LEU A 59 9.04 15.63 -5.67
N THR A 60 10.16 15.49 -4.97
CA THR A 60 10.74 14.20 -4.60
C THR A 60 10.90 14.10 -3.09
N VAL A 61 10.32 13.06 -2.51
CA VAL A 61 10.50 12.73 -1.08
C VAL A 61 11.38 11.48 -0.93
N HIS A 62 12.32 11.53 0.00
CA HIS A 62 13.11 10.38 0.44
C HIS A 62 13.01 10.26 1.96
N TYR A 63 12.40 9.18 2.42
CA TYR A 63 12.57 8.71 3.78
C TYR A 63 13.63 7.60 3.79
N GLN A 64 14.55 7.65 4.74
CA GLN A 64 15.63 6.67 4.89
C GLN A 64 15.86 6.27 6.34
N GLU A 65 16.01 4.96 6.56
CA GLU A 65 16.35 4.37 7.83
C GLU A 65 17.86 4.08 7.85
N LYS A 66 18.56 4.64 8.83
CA LYS A 66 19.97 4.29 9.07
C LYS A 66 20.01 3.18 10.09
N PHE A 67 20.66 2.06 9.81
CA PHE A 67 20.76 0.95 10.77
C PHE A 67 21.50 1.36 12.04
N SER A 68 22.39 2.36 11.93
CA SER A 68 23.02 3.00 13.08
C SER A 68 22.02 3.64 14.05
N ALA A 69 20.84 4.04 13.58
CA ALA A 69 19.77 4.58 14.43
C ALA A 69 19.27 3.55 15.47
N ALA A 70 19.39 2.25 15.15
CA ALA A 70 19.10 1.14 16.05
C ALA A 70 20.38 0.47 16.59
N GLY A 71 21.55 1.10 16.43
CA GLY A 71 22.84 0.53 16.86
C GLY A 71 23.29 -0.72 16.09
N ARG A 72 22.79 -0.92 14.87
CA ARG A 72 23.04 -2.14 14.08
C ARG A 72 23.89 -1.89 12.84
N ILE A 73 24.57 -2.94 12.38
CA ILE A 73 25.23 -3.00 11.07
C ILE A 73 24.30 -3.74 10.10
N PRO A 74 24.06 -3.24 8.87
CA PRO A 74 23.19 -3.91 7.89
C PRO A 74 23.57 -5.38 7.66
N GLY A 75 22.59 -6.28 7.57
CA GLY A 75 22.79 -7.72 7.40
C GLY A 75 23.37 -8.09 6.03
N GLY A 76 23.10 -7.29 5.00
CA GLY A 76 23.53 -7.55 3.62
C GLY A 76 25.04 -7.69 3.42
N PHE A 77 25.43 -8.24 2.27
CA PHE A 77 26.84 -8.55 1.94
C PHE A 77 27.79 -7.34 2.09
N PHE A 78 27.35 -6.15 1.69
CA PHE A 78 28.17 -4.93 1.69
C PHE A 78 28.23 -4.21 3.05
N LYS A 79 27.44 -4.62 4.05
CA LYS A 79 27.35 -3.95 5.37
C LYS A 79 27.06 -2.45 5.28
N ARG A 80 26.27 -2.06 4.26
CA ARG A 80 25.88 -0.68 3.96
C ARG A 80 24.51 -0.65 3.29
N GLU A 81 23.68 0.32 3.66
CA GLU A 81 22.40 0.62 3.03
C GLU A 81 22.62 1.12 1.58
N ARG A 82 21.89 0.56 0.60
CA ARG A 82 22.12 0.85 -0.82
C ARG A 82 20.85 1.25 -1.57
N GLY A 83 19.83 0.40 -1.54
CA GLY A 83 18.53 0.66 -2.16
C GLY A 83 17.49 0.98 -1.10
N ALA A 84 16.45 1.71 -1.50
CA ALA A 84 15.31 1.93 -0.63
C ALA A 84 14.59 0.60 -0.36
N THR A 85 14.34 0.30 0.90
CA THR A 85 13.50 -0.84 1.32
C THR A 85 12.04 -0.60 0.94
N GLU A 86 11.19 -1.62 1.10
CA GLU A 86 9.73 -1.46 0.96
C GLU A 86 9.22 -0.40 1.95
N LYS A 87 9.59 -0.50 3.25
CA LYS A 87 9.22 0.48 4.28
C LYS A 87 9.66 1.89 3.88
N GLU A 88 10.91 2.06 3.43
CA GLU A 88 11.41 3.37 3.04
C GLU A 88 10.65 3.97 1.84
N THR A 89 10.31 3.12 0.86
CA THR A 89 9.54 3.51 -0.33
C THR A 89 8.11 3.90 0.05
N LEU A 90 7.46 3.12 0.91
CA LEU A 90 6.10 3.35 1.37
C LEU A 90 6.01 4.62 2.23
N THR A 91 6.92 4.80 3.20
CA THR A 91 6.94 6.00 4.04
C THR A 91 7.25 7.25 3.23
N SER A 92 8.14 7.15 2.23
CA SER A 92 8.36 8.27 1.28
C SER A 92 7.07 8.68 0.59
N ARG A 93 6.22 7.73 0.18
CA ARG A 93 4.91 8.01 -0.42
C ARG A 93 3.92 8.55 0.61
N LEU A 94 3.94 8.02 1.82
CA LEU A 94 3.07 8.43 2.93
C LEU A 94 3.30 9.91 3.27
N ILE A 95 4.54 10.38 3.22
CA ILE A 95 4.90 11.80 3.37
C ILE A 95 4.53 12.62 2.13
N ASP A 96 4.80 12.13 0.91
CA ASP A 96 4.57 12.85 -0.35
C ASP A 96 3.09 13.20 -0.59
N ARG A 97 2.20 12.21 -0.37
CA ARG A 97 0.75 12.31 -0.63
C ARG A 97 0.09 13.54 -0.01
N PRO A 98 0.18 13.80 1.31
CA PRO A 98 -0.48 14.94 1.93
C PRO A 98 0.19 16.30 1.65
N ILE A 99 1.49 16.35 1.34
CA ILE A 99 2.19 17.63 1.09
C ILE A 99 2.07 18.11 -0.35
N ARG A 100 2.00 17.19 -1.32
CA ARG A 100 1.93 17.52 -2.76
C ARG A 100 0.79 18.46 -3.14
N PRO A 101 -0.47 18.28 -2.68
CA PRO A 101 -1.57 19.18 -3.04
C PRO A 101 -1.49 20.56 -2.38
N LEU A 102 -0.58 20.76 -1.41
CA LEU A 102 -0.43 22.03 -0.69
C LEU A 102 0.60 22.97 -1.32
N PHE A 103 1.23 22.57 -2.43
CA PHE A 103 2.01 23.50 -3.23
C PHE A 103 1.09 24.31 -4.14
N PRO A 104 1.26 25.64 -4.23
CA PRO A 104 0.43 26.50 -5.07
C PRO A 104 0.41 26.02 -6.52
N GLU A 105 -0.74 26.17 -7.17
CA GLU A 105 -0.87 25.83 -8.57
C GLU A 105 0.13 26.61 -9.43
N GLY A 106 0.84 25.90 -10.31
CA GLY A 106 1.85 26.49 -11.18
C GLY A 106 3.25 26.59 -10.56
N PHE A 107 3.43 26.17 -9.31
CA PHE A 107 4.75 26.04 -8.70
C PHE A 107 5.47 24.79 -9.23
N TYR A 108 6.46 24.99 -10.12
CA TYR A 108 7.21 23.92 -10.80
C TYR A 108 8.70 23.91 -10.48
N ASN A 109 9.10 24.63 -9.44
CA ASN A 109 10.45 24.53 -8.91
C ASN A 109 10.66 23.11 -8.37
N GLU A 110 11.84 22.54 -8.62
CA GLU A 110 12.20 21.23 -8.09
C GLU A 110 12.35 21.32 -6.56
N VAL A 111 11.65 20.45 -5.84
CA VAL A 111 11.66 20.38 -4.38
C VAL A 111 12.10 18.99 -3.96
N LEU A 112 13.07 18.94 -3.06
CA LEU A 112 13.62 17.71 -2.51
C LEU A 112 13.43 17.71 -0.99
N VAL A 113 12.71 16.72 -0.48
CA VAL A 113 12.48 16.48 0.95
C VAL A 113 13.20 15.20 1.33
N ILE A 114 14.12 15.29 2.29
CA ILE A 114 14.87 14.13 2.79
C ILE A 114 14.67 14.01 4.29
N ALA A 115 14.05 12.91 4.73
CA ALA A 115 13.87 12.53 6.12
C ALA A 115 14.77 11.33 6.46
N HIS A 116 15.67 11.49 7.42
CA HIS A 116 16.56 10.44 7.91
C HIS A 116 16.20 10.07 9.35
N VAL A 117 15.97 8.78 9.61
CA VAL A 117 15.90 8.26 10.97
C VAL A 117 17.32 8.21 11.53
N MET A 118 17.54 9.00 12.59
CA MET A 118 18.85 9.19 13.23
C MET A 118 18.98 8.40 14.53
N SER A 119 17.86 8.14 15.20
CA SER A 119 17.74 7.33 16.41
C SER A 119 16.38 6.65 16.40
N TYR A 120 16.30 5.39 16.83
CA TYR A 120 15.07 4.62 16.93
C TYR A 120 15.02 3.89 18.27
N ASP A 121 13.93 4.08 19.00
CA ASP A 121 13.78 3.61 20.38
C ASP A 121 13.02 2.29 20.51
N GLY A 122 12.52 1.73 19.41
CA GLY A 122 11.75 0.48 19.42
C GLY A 122 10.31 0.64 19.88
N GLU A 123 9.87 1.86 20.21
CA GLU A 123 8.51 2.12 20.70
C GLU A 123 7.72 3.07 19.79
N ASN A 124 8.37 4.12 19.30
CA ASN A 124 7.75 5.18 18.51
C ASN A 124 8.04 4.97 17.03
N GLU A 125 7.01 4.67 16.25
CA GLU A 125 7.19 4.52 14.81
C GLU A 125 7.70 5.82 14.16
N PRO A 126 8.81 5.76 13.42
CA PRO A 126 9.48 6.94 12.87
C PRO A 126 8.73 7.59 11.69
N ASP A 127 7.76 6.91 11.09
CA ASP A 127 7.05 7.40 9.91
C ASP A 127 6.21 8.65 10.22
N VAL A 128 5.41 8.64 11.29
CA VAL A 128 4.61 9.79 11.74
C VAL A 128 5.52 10.95 12.17
N VAL A 129 6.62 10.64 12.88
CA VAL A 129 7.62 11.64 13.27
C VAL A 129 8.26 12.29 12.02
N ALA A 130 8.54 11.49 10.98
CA ALA A 130 9.08 11.98 9.72
C ALA A 130 8.09 12.87 8.95
N MET A 131 6.79 12.54 8.98
CA MET A 131 5.76 13.39 8.37
C MET A 131 5.68 14.76 9.05
N ILE A 132 5.73 14.79 10.38
CA ILE A 132 5.74 16.02 11.16
C ILE A 132 7.03 16.82 10.90
N ALA A 133 8.19 16.16 10.87
CA ALA A 133 9.48 16.79 10.58
C ALA A 133 9.52 17.40 9.16
N ALA A 134 8.96 16.70 8.17
CA ALA A 134 8.85 17.19 6.80
C ALA A 134 7.97 18.42 6.70
N SER A 135 6.81 18.39 7.35
CA SER A 135 5.90 19.54 7.43
C SER A 135 6.57 20.76 8.06
N ALA A 136 7.25 20.55 9.19
CA ALA A 136 7.95 21.62 9.88
C ALA A 136 9.09 22.19 9.01
N ALA A 137 9.92 21.34 8.41
CA ALA A 137 11.02 21.78 7.55
C ALA A 137 10.52 22.53 6.30
N LEU A 138 9.41 22.10 5.68
CA LEU A 138 8.77 22.82 4.58
C LEU A 138 8.27 24.19 5.03
N THR A 139 7.56 24.26 6.16
CA THR A 139 7.01 25.51 6.69
C THR A 139 8.10 26.53 7.02
N LEU A 140 9.24 26.07 7.54
CA LEU A 140 10.39 26.93 7.87
C LEU A 140 11.19 27.39 6.64
N SER A 141 11.01 26.73 5.48
CA SER A 141 11.87 26.92 4.31
C SER A 141 11.67 28.24 3.56
N GLY A 142 10.51 28.88 3.76
CA GLY A 142 10.04 30.00 2.93
C GLY A 142 9.54 29.60 1.55
N ILE A 143 9.66 28.31 1.15
CA ILE A 143 9.12 27.81 -0.12
C ILE A 143 7.58 27.94 -0.09
N PRO A 144 6.94 28.31 -1.21
CA PRO A 144 5.48 28.39 -1.28
C PRO A 144 4.82 27.03 -0.97
N PHE A 145 4.27 26.93 0.24
CA PHE A 145 3.63 25.74 0.77
C PHE A 145 2.49 26.16 1.69
N MET A 146 1.27 25.70 1.43
CA MET A 146 0.03 26.09 2.10
C MET A 146 -0.25 25.24 3.36
N GLY A 147 0.75 24.56 3.91
CA GLY A 147 0.65 23.86 5.19
C GLY A 147 0.72 24.83 6.39
N PRO A 148 1.06 24.35 7.60
CA PRO A 148 1.58 23.01 7.87
C PRO A 148 0.52 21.90 7.84
N ILE A 149 1.00 20.67 7.68
CA ILE A 149 0.27 19.46 8.04
C ILE A 149 0.79 18.87 9.34
N ALA A 150 0.01 18.00 9.96
CA ALA A 150 0.49 17.05 10.95
C ALA A 150 -0.12 15.67 10.68
N ALA A 151 0.40 14.66 11.35
CA ALA A 151 -0.02 13.27 11.16
C ALA A 151 -0.15 12.54 12.50
N ALA A 152 -1.02 11.55 12.55
CA ALA A 152 -1.21 10.66 13.68
C ALA A 152 -1.44 9.23 13.19
N ARG A 153 -1.02 8.26 14.01
CA ARG A 153 -1.41 6.86 13.88
C ARG A 153 -2.49 6.55 14.92
N VAL A 154 -3.49 5.78 14.56
CA VAL A 154 -4.61 5.40 15.41
C VAL A 154 -4.75 3.89 15.41
N GLY A 155 -4.75 3.32 16.61
CA GLY A 155 -5.13 1.95 16.88
C GLY A 155 -6.57 1.85 17.37
N TYR A 156 -7.10 0.65 17.41
CA TYR A 156 -8.42 0.36 17.98
C TYR A 156 -8.37 -0.97 18.72
N ALA A 157 -8.75 -0.97 19.99
CA ALA A 157 -8.85 -2.16 20.82
C ALA A 157 -9.88 -1.91 21.92
N ASP A 158 -10.61 -2.95 22.33
CA ASP A 158 -11.61 -2.89 23.41
C ASP A 158 -12.67 -1.79 23.25
N GLY A 159 -12.99 -1.44 22.00
CA GLY A 159 -13.97 -0.39 21.69
C GLY A 159 -13.45 1.05 21.72
N GLU A 160 -12.15 1.25 21.95
CA GLU A 160 -11.54 2.56 22.17
C GLU A 160 -10.46 2.87 21.12
N TYR A 161 -10.34 4.16 20.76
CA TYR A 161 -9.26 4.64 19.89
C TYR A 161 -7.98 4.89 20.69
N ILE A 162 -6.86 4.38 20.20
CA ILE A 162 -5.55 4.55 20.81
C ILE A 162 -4.71 5.47 19.91
N LEU A 163 -4.23 6.59 20.45
CA LEU A 163 -3.35 7.52 19.73
C LEU A 163 -1.91 7.03 19.77
N ASN A 164 -1.27 6.96 18.60
CA ASN A 164 0.11 6.51 18.40
C ASN A 164 0.43 5.20 19.14
N PRO A 165 -0.33 4.12 18.85
CA PRO A 165 -0.11 2.83 19.46
C PRO A 165 1.31 2.32 19.17
N SER A 166 1.86 1.54 20.10
CA SER A 166 3.07 0.77 19.84
C SER A 166 2.82 -0.33 18.80
N GLN A 167 3.89 -0.88 18.24
CA GLN A 167 3.79 -2.00 17.30
C GLN A 167 3.08 -3.22 17.90
N THR A 168 3.31 -3.51 19.19
CA THR A 168 2.58 -4.57 19.91
C THR A 168 1.08 -4.28 19.96
N GLN A 169 0.70 -3.04 20.30
CA GLN A 169 -0.72 -2.65 20.34
C GLN A 169 -1.38 -2.71 18.97
N ILE A 170 -0.65 -2.41 17.88
CA ILE A 170 -1.14 -2.60 16.50
C ILE A 170 -1.35 -4.08 16.17
N GLN A 171 -0.40 -4.95 16.54
CA GLN A 171 -0.49 -6.40 16.27
C GLN A 171 -1.67 -7.04 17.01
N GLU A 172 -1.86 -6.67 18.27
CA GLU A 172 -2.93 -7.16 19.14
C GLU A 172 -4.29 -6.53 18.79
N GLY A 173 -4.29 -5.26 18.38
CA GLY A 173 -5.49 -4.48 18.06
C GLY A 173 -6.14 -4.81 16.72
N GLU A 174 -7.17 -4.04 16.38
CA GLU A 174 -8.04 -4.26 15.21
C GLU A 174 -7.84 -3.22 14.10
N LEU A 175 -7.05 -2.17 14.34
CA LEU A 175 -6.83 -1.06 13.42
C LEU A 175 -5.37 -0.60 13.42
N ASP A 176 -4.83 -0.40 12.22
CA ASP A 176 -3.66 0.43 11.97
C ASP A 176 -4.05 1.52 10.97
N LEU A 177 -4.28 2.73 11.45
CA LEU A 177 -4.75 3.87 10.66
C LEU A 177 -3.77 5.03 10.75
N VAL A 178 -3.19 5.45 9.63
CA VAL A 178 -2.39 6.68 9.56
C VAL A 178 -3.19 7.76 8.85
N VAL A 179 -3.28 8.93 9.46
CA VAL A 179 -4.00 10.10 8.94
C VAL A 179 -3.06 11.30 8.95
N ALA A 180 -3.08 12.08 7.87
CA ALA A 180 -2.46 13.39 7.83
C ALA A 180 -3.45 14.46 7.39
N GLY A 181 -3.33 15.64 7.98
CA GLY A 181 -4.26 16.73 7.74
C GLY A 181 -3.67 18.10 8.05
N THR A 182 -4.37 19.12 7.56
CA THR A 182 -4.21 20.52 7.95
C THR A 182 -5.19 20.85 9.09
N HIS A 183 -5.23 22.11 9.52
CA HIS A 183 -6.26 22.57 10.45
C HIS A 183 -7.68 22.28 9.95
N ASN A 184 -7.91 22.47 8.65
CA ASN A 184 -9.26 22.53 8.10
C ASN A 184 -9.71 21.22 7.46
N ALA A 185 -8.78 20.34 7.09
CA ALA A 185 -9.10 19.15 6.32
C ALA A 185 -8.13 18.01 6.57
N VAL A 186 -8.66 16.79 6.54
CA VAL A 186 -7.87 15.58 6.30
C VAL A 186 -7.37 15.63 4.86
N MET A 187 -6.09 15.32 4.66
CA MET A 187 -5.44 15.32 3.35
C MET A 187 -5.18 13.90 2.86
N MET A 188 -4.87 12.98 3.77
CA MET A 188 -4.47 11.63 3.43
C MET A 188 -4.87 10.65 4.53
N VAL A 189 -5.36 9.48 4.12
CA VAL A 189 -5.61 8.31 4.97
C VAL A 189 -4.95 7.07 4.34
N GLU A 190 -4.36 6.23 5.18
CA GLU A 190 -3.86 4.90 4.83
C GLU A 190 -4.14 3.95 5.99
N SER A 191 -4.82 2.83 5.75
CA SER A 191 -5.19 1.92 6.83
C SER A 191 -5.16 0.43 6.51
N GLU A 192 -5.01 -0.36 7.57
CA GLU A 192 -5.29 -1.79 7.64
C GLU A 192 -6.22 -2.04 8.84
N ALA A 193 -7.26 -2.85 8.67
CA ALA A 193 -8.27 -3.09 9.70
C ALA A 193 -8.74 -4.54 9.70
N LYS A 194 -9.14 -5.06 10.87
CA LYS A 194 -9.70 -6.41 11.04
C LYS A 194 -11.23 -6.39 10.93
N GLU A 195 -11.76 -6.14 9.72
CA GLU A 195 -13.21 -6.10 9.42
C GLU A 195 -14.00 -5.10 10.29
N LEU A 196 -13.56 -3.83 10.36
CA LEU A 196 -14.22 -2.78 11.14
C LEU A 196 -15.31 -2.05 10.34
N SER A 197 -16.36 -1.57 11.01
CA SER A 197 -17.45 -0.83 10.36
C SER A 197 -17.01 0.54 9.82
N GLU A 198 -17.77 1.07 8.86
CA GLU A 198 -17.60 2.41 8.30
C GLU A 198 -17.58 3.49 9.40
N ASP A 199 -18.42 3.35 10.42
CA ASP A 199 -18.51 4.26 11.56
C ASP A 199 -17.24 4.28 12.41
N VAL A 200 -16.68 3.09 12.70
CA VAL A 200 -15.42 2.98 13.45
C VAL A 200 -14.26 3.54 12.63
N MET A 201 -14.21 3.24 11.34
CA MET A 201 -13.16 3.76 10.45
C MET A 201 -13.20 5.29 10.35
N LEU A 202 -14.39 5.88 10.13
CA LEU A 202 -14.56 7.32 10.07
C LEU A 202 -14.30 7.98 11.43
N GLY A 203 -14.76 7.36 12.52
CA GLY A 203 -14.48 7.82 13.88
C GLY A 203 -12.97 7.88 14.17
N GLY A 204 -12.21 6.88 13.72
CA GLY A 204 -10.75 6.86 13.81
C GLY A 204 -10.10 8.00 13.01
N VAL A 205 -10.59 8.29 11.80
CA VAL A 205 -10.12 9.42 10.99
C VAL A 205 -10.34 10.75 11.70
N MET A 206 -11.53 10.96 12.26
CA MET A 206 -11.86 12.20 12.97
C MET A 206 -11.14 12.31 14.31
N PHE A 207 -10.91 11.19 15.00
CA PHE A 207 -10.08 11.14 16.21
C PHE A 207 -8.64 11.56 15.91
N ALA A 208 -8.05 11.05 14.82
CA ALA A 208 -6.72 11.45 14.37
C ALA A 208 -6.69 12.96 14.04
N HIS A 209 -7.64 13.45 13.24
CA HIS A 209 -7.69 14.85 12.82
C HIS A 209 -7.78 15.84 13.99
N ARG A 210 -8.56 15.50 15.03
CA ARG A 210 -8.58 16.29 16.28
C ARG A 210 -7.26 16.22 17.04
N SER A 211 -6.65 15.03 17.10
CA SER A 211 -5.41 14.78 17.86
C SER A 211 -4.17 15.44 17.26
N ILE A 212 -4.19 15.77 15.96
CA ILE A 212 -3.06 16.44 15.30
C ILE A 212 -3.10 17.96 15.42
N GLN A 213 -4.23 18.58 15.80
CA GLN A 213 -4.35 20.05 15.83
C GLN A 213 -3.27 20.74 16.66
N PRO A 214 -2.95 20.28 17.90
CA PRO A 214 -1.91 20.92 18.70
C PRO A 214 -0.52 20.84 18.05
N LEU A 215 -0.26 19.81 17.23
CA LEU A 215 1.01 19.66 16.51
C LEU A 215 1.14 20.71 15.40
N ILE A 216 0.04 21.03 14.72
CA ILE A 216 0.02 22.06 13.68
C ILE A 216 0.35 23.41 14.31
N ASP A 217 -0.27 23.73 15.45
CA ASP A 217 0.04 24.94 16.23
C ASP A 217 1.50 24.99 16.68
N ALA A 218 2.07 23.85 17.08
CA ALA A 218 3.49 23.76 17.46
C ALA A 218 4.44 24.05 16.28
N ILE A 219 4.11 23.57 15.08
CA ILE A 219 4.88 23.86 13.86
C ILE A 219 4.79 25.35 13.52
N ILE A 220 3.60 25.95 13.60
CA ILE A 220 3.39 27.38 13.38
C ILE A 220 4.21 28.20 14.40
N SER A 221 4.17 27.84 15.69
CA SER A 221 4.95 28.51 16.72
C SER A 221 6.47 28.42 16.48
N LEU A 222 6.96 27.33 15.90
CA LEU A 222 8.36 27.21 15.51
C LEU A 222 8.66 28.10 14.30
N ALA A 223 7.77 28.13 13.30
CA ALA A 223 7.91 28.95 12.11
C ALA A 223 7.96 30.45 12.45
N GLU A 224 7.10 30.94 13.35
CA GLU A 224 7.11 32.34 13.82
C GLU A 224 8.47 32.76 14.43
N LYS A 225 9.23 31.80 14.97
CA LYS A 225 10.52 32.05 15.62
C LYS A 225 11.72 31.87 14.68
N ALA A 226 11.57 31.14 13.57
CA ALA A 226 12.69 30.56 12.86
C ALA A 226 12.52 30.42 11.33
N ALA A 227 11.34 30.64 10.78
CA ALA A 227 11.12 30.52 9.35
C ALA A 227 11.93 31.56 8.57
N LYS A 228 12.38 31.17 7.38
CA LYS A 228 12.99 32.10 6.43
C LYS A 228 11.92 32.94 5.77
N ASP A 229 12.35 34.07 5.20
CA ASP A 229 11.47 34.93 4.43
C ASP A 229 10.77 34.13 3.31
N PRO A 230 9.44 34.29 3.16
CA PRO A 230 8.69 33.59 2.13
C PRO A 230 9.18 34.02 0.75
N TRP A 231 9.26 33.07 -0.18
CA TRP A 231 9.63 33.37 -1.55
C TRP A 231 8.49 34.16 -2.21
N GLU A 232 8.85 35.20 -2.95
CA GLU A 232 7.88 35.93 -3.75
C GLU A 232 7.33 34.99 -4.85
N LEU A 233 6.00 34.80 -4.81
CA LEU A 233 5.29 34.16 -5.89
C LEU A 233 5.05 35.20 -6.99
N ALA A 234 5.41 34.84 -8.22
CA ALA A 234 5.01 35.65 -9.37
C ALA A 234 3.46 35.75 -9.39
N PRO A 235 2.89 36.94 -9.63
CA PRO A 235 1.45 37.09 -9.78
C PRO A 235 0.93 36.11 -10.83
N ALA A 236 -0.20 35.46 -10.54
CA ALA A 236 -0.86 34.64 -11.53
C ALA A 236 -1.20 35.52 -12.75
N ALA A 237 -0.69 35.14 -13.93
CA ALA A 237 -1.03 35.84 -15.16
C ALA A 237 -2.55 35.76 -15.40
N ASP A 238 -3.15 36.85 -15.91
CA ASP A 238 -4.54 36.79 -16.36
C ASP A 238 -4.62 35.90 -17.61
N THR A 239 -5.26 34.76 -17.45
CA THR A 239 -5.41 33.74 -18.49
C THR A 239 -6.85 33.66 -19.01
N SER A 240 -7.73 34.57 -18.58
CA SER A 240 -9.16 34.57 -18.91
C SER A 240 -9.42 34.64 -20.42
N ALA A 241 -8.70 35.52 -21.14
CA ALA A 241 -8.84 35.68 -22.59
C ALA A 241 -8.43 34.40 -23.35
N ILE A 242 -7.30 33.80 -23.00
CA ILE A 242 -6.82 32.54 -23.60
C ILE A 242 -7.82 31.41 -23.33
N LYS A 243 -8.34 31.33 -22.10
CA LYS A 243 -9.32 30.33 -21.71
C LYS A 243 -10.63 30.48 -22.49
N GLN A 244 -11.11 31.71 -22.66
CA GLN A 244 -12.32 31.99 -23.44
C GLN A 244 -12.12 31.61 -24.91
N GLN A 245 -10.98 31.99 -25.51
CA GLN A 245 -10.63 31.60 -26.89
C GLN A 245 -10.59 30.07 -27.06
N LEU A 246 -9.99 29.34 -26.11
CA LEU A 246 -9.99 27.87 -26.12
C LEU A 246 -11.39 27.29 -26.00
N ARG A 247 -12.23 27.85 -25.12
CA ARG A 247 -13.62 27.40 -24.94
C ARG A 247 -14.41 27.54 -26.24
N ASP A 248 -14.28 28.66 -26.92
CA ASP A 248 -14.97 28.91 -28.19
C ASP A 248 -14.43 28.04 -29.33
N LEU A 249 -13.12 27.74 -29.33
CA LEU A 249 -12.47 26.95 -30.37
C LEU A 249 -12.72 25.44 -30.25
N ILE A 250 -12.59 24.87 -29.04
CA ILE A 250 -12.54 23.42 -28.82
C ILE A 250 -13.55 22.92 -27.78
N GLY A 251 -14.31 23.80 -27.13
CA GLY A 251 -15.22 23.40 -26.05
C GLY A 251 -16.30 22.42 -26.49
N SER A 252 -16.89 22.62 -27.68
CA SER A 252 -17.85 21.68 -28.27
C SER A 252 -17.20 20.35 -28.67
N ASP A 253 -15.98 20.39 -29.20
CA ASP A 253 -15.20 19.22 -29.59
C ASP A 253 -14.88 18.35 -28.35
N ILE A 254 -14.44 18.98 -27.25
CA ILE A 254 -14.22 18.29 -25.96
C ILE A 254 -15.52 17.70 -25.41
N ALA A 255 -16.61 18.47 -25.40
CA ALA A 255 -17.90 18.01 -24.89
C ALA A 255 -18.47 16.85 -25.72
N ALA A 256 -18.20 16.81 -27.03
CA ALA A 256 -18.56 15.68 -27.88
C ALA A 256 -17.65 14.47 -27.62
N ALA A 257 -16.33 14.68 -27.48
CA ALA A 257 -15.37 13.62 -27.20
C ALA A 257 -15.67 12.87 -25.88
N TYR A 258 -16.04 13.60 -24.82
CA TYR A 258 -16.42 13.00 -23.54
C TYR A 258 -17.76 12.25 -23.54
N LYS A 259 -18.53 12.29 -24.63
CA LYS A 259 -19.71 11.43 -24.83
C LYS A 259 -19.35 10.07 -25.44
N THR A 260 -18.11 9.90 -25.89
CA THR A 260 -17.61 8.62 -26.41
C THR A 260 -17.22 7.70 -25.25
N THR A 261 -17.86 6.53 -25.18
CA THR A 261 -17.70 5.57 -24.09
C THR A 261 -16.36 4.83 -24.16
N ASP A 262 -15.95 4.38 -25.34
CA ASP A 262 -14.67 3.69 -25.57
C ASP A 262 -13.49 4.62 -25.26
N LYS A 263 -12.57 4.15 -24.40
CA LYS A 263 -11.44 4.97 -23.93
C LYS A 263 -10.50 5.37 -25.05
N GLN A 264 -10.16 4.46 -25.96
CA GLN A 264 -9.19 4.75 -27.02
C GLN A 264 -9.75 5.76 -28.02
N GLN A 265 -10.99 5.56 -28.46
CA GLN A 265 -11.69 6.49 -29.35
C GLN A 265 -11.86 7.87 -28.71
N ARG A 266 -12.22 7.92 -27.41
CA ARG A 266 -12.28 9.16 -26.65
C ARG A 266 -10.93 9.87 -26.61
N GLN A 267 -9.85 9.15 -26.31
CA GLN A 267 -8.50 9.71 -26.28
C GLN A 267 -8.07 10.26 -27.65
N THR A 268 -8.40 9.56 -28.74
CA THR A 268 -8.15 10.05 -30.11
C THR A 268 -8.90 11.35 -30.38
N ALA A 269 -10.18 11.45 -30.02
CA ALA A 269 -10.98 12.67 -30.20
C ALA A 269 -10.46 13.84 -29.35
N LEU A 270 -10.09 13.59 -28.09
CA LEU A 270 -9.47 14.58 -27.21
C LEU A 270 -8.12 15.06 -27.75
N ASN A 271 -7.30 14.15 -28.29
CA ASN A 271 -6.03 14.51 -28.91
C ASN A 271 -6.23 15.41 -30.14
N ALA A 272 -7.25 15.13 -30.97
CA ALA A 272 -7.58 16.00 -32.09
C ALA A 272 -7.99 17.42 -31.64
N ALA A 273 -8.79 17.53 -30.57
CA ALA A 273 -9.13 18.83 -29.97
C ALA A 273 -7.90 19.55 -29.39
N ARG A 274 -7.01 18.83 -28.71
CA ARG A 274 -5.74 19.36 -28.19
C ARG A 274 -4.82 19.83 -29.30
N ASP A 275 -4.73 19.11 -30.41
CA ASP A 275 -3.89 19.50 -31.55
C ASP A 275 -4.46 20.72 -32.28
N LYS A 276 -5.78 20.86 -32.36
CA LYS A 276 -6.44 22.09 -32.83
C LYS A 276 -6.11 23.30 -31.95
N ALA A 277 -6.10 23.12 -30.62
CA ALA A 277 -5.64 24.16 -29.70
C ALA A 277 -4.15 24.48 -29.88
N LYS A 278 -3.28 23.47 -29.96
CA LYS A 278 -1.84 23.71 -30.23
C LYS A 278 -1.61 24.48 -31.52
N ALA A 279 -2.32 24.13 -32.59
CA ALA A 279 -2.22 24.82 -33.87
C ALA A 279 -2.64 26.30 -33.77
N ALA A 280 -3.70 26.60 -33.00
CA ALA A 280 -4.16 27.98 -32.80
C ALA A 280 -3.17 28.85 -32.01
N PHE A 281 -2.29 28.25 -31.21
CA PHE A 281 -1.27 28.94 -30.42
C PHE A 281 0.16 28.71 -30.95
N ALA A 282 0.34 28.09 -32.11
CA ALA A 282 1.67 27.69 -32.62
C ALA A 282 2.63 28.88 -32.85
N GLU A 283 2.09 30.04 -33.23
CA GLU A 283 2.85 31.29 -33.44
C GLU A 283 2.93 32.15 -32.17
N ALA A 284 2.31 31.73 -31.06
CA ALA A 284 2.41 32.43 -29.79
C ALA A 284 3.79 32.16 -29.15
N ASP A 285 4.20 32.99 -28.19
CA ASP A 285 5.44 32.76 -27.47
C ASP A 285 5.39 31.43 -26.67
N PRO A 286 6.54 30.80 -26.36
CA PRO A 286 6.58 29.51 -25.69
C PRO A 286 5.82 29.45 -24.35
N GLN A 287 5.74 30.59 -23.63
CA GLN A 287 5.03 30.66 -22.36
C GLN A 287 3.51 30.64 -22.60
N ALA A 288 3.02 31.39 -23.58
CA ALA A 288 1.61 31.35 -24.00
C ALA A 288 1.19 29.96 -24.50
N GLN A 289 2.05 29.24 -25.22
CA GLN A 289 1.80 27.86 -25.64
C GLN A 289 1.64 26.90 -24.45
N LEU A 290 2.55 27.00 -23.46
CA LEU A 290 2.49 26.20 -22.23
C LEU A 290 1.21 26.51 -21.43
N VAL A 291 0.88 27.79 -21.29
CA VAL A 291 -0.34 28.25 -20.61
C VAL A 291 -1.59 27.73 -21.32
N ALA A 292 -1.66 27.82 -22.65
CA ALA A 292 -2.76 27.28 -23.43
C ALA A 292 -2.93 25.77 -23.21
N GLY A 293 -1.83 25.00 -23.26
CA GLY A 293 -1.85 23.56 -22.98
C GLY A 293 -2.41 23.20 -21.59
N LYS A 294 -2.05 23.98 -20.55
CA LYS A 294 -2.63 23.81 -19.20
C LYS A 294 -4.11 24.17 -19.15
N LEU A 295 -4.51 25.26 -19.81
CA LEU A 295 -5.90 25.69 -19.85
C LEU A 295 -6.80 24.71 -20.58
N VAL A 296 -6.29 23.98 -21.59
CA VAL A 296 -7.04 22.87 -22.21
C VAL A 296 -7.40 21.81 -21.18
N LYS A 297 -6.45 21.39 -20.33
CA LYS A 297 -6.73 20.43 -19.24
C LYS A 297 -7.74 20.97 -18.23
N LYS A 298 -7.67 22.26 -17.88
CA LYS A 298 -8.68 22.90 -17.01
C LYS A 298 -10.06 22.94 -17.65
N LEU A 299 -10.14 23.23 -18.94
CA LEU A 299 -11.39 23.24 -19.68
C LEU A 299 -12.02 21.84 -19.76
N GLU A 300 -11.20 20.81 -20.00
CA GLU A 300 -11.61 19.40 -19.92
C GLU A 300 -12.24 19.09 -18.55
N ALA A 301 -11.56 19.49 -17.46
CA ALA A 301 -12.07 19.32 -16.10
C ALA A 301 -13.42 20.01 -15.88
N GLU A 302 -13.54 21.28 -16.25
CA GLU A 302 -14.76 22.07 -16.07
C GLU A 302 -15.96 21.50 -16.84
N ILE A 303 -15.73 21.01 -18.06
CA ILE A 303 -16.79 20.42 -18.89
C ILE A 303 -17.31 19.13 -18.24
N VAL A 304 -16.41 18.24 -17.82
CA VAL A 304 -16.78 16.96 -17.21
C VAL A 304 -17.46 17.16 -15.86
N ARG A 305 -16.87 17.98 -14.99
CA ARG A 305 -17.41 18.26 -13.65
C ARG A 305 -18.79 18.90 -13.72
N GLY A 306 -18.96 19.88 -14.60
CA GLY A 306 -20.23 20.55 -14.82
C GLY A 306 -21.32 19.60 -15.33
N ALA A 307 -20.98 18.64 -16.20
CA ALA A 307 -21.92 17.63 -16.68
C ALA A 307 -22.33 16.65 -15.57
N ILE A 308 -21.38 16.18 -14.77
CA ILE A 308 -21.66 15.24 -13.67
C ILE A 308 -22.55 15.90 -12.60
N LEU A 309 -22.26 17.14 -12.20
CA LEU A 309 -23.03 17.85 -11.17
C LEU A 309 -24.44 18.21 -11.65
N LYS A 310 -24.62 18.59 -12.91
CA LYS A 310 -25.93 19.04 -13.46
C LYS A 310 -26.80 17.89 -13.93
N ASP A 311 -26.23 16.96 -14.68
CA ASP A 311 -26.98 15.94 -15.40
C ASP A 311 -26.90 14.57 -14.70
N GLY A 312 -26.02 14.40 -13.72
CA GLY A 312 -25.78 13.12 -13.03
C GLY A 312 -25.16 12.04 -13.94
N LYS A 313 -24.72 12.42 -15.15
CA LYS A 313 -24.18 11.52 -16.17
C LYS A 313 -22.67 11.62 -16.24
N ARG A 314 -22.01 10.47 -16.16
CA ARG A 314 -20.56 10.33 -16.26
C ARG A 314 -20.10 10.18 -17.70
N ILE A 315 -18.78 10.18 -17.89
CA ILE A 315 -18.09 10.10 -19.19
C ILE A 315 -18.55 8.88 -19.99
N ASP A 316 -18.72 7.73 -19.33
CA ASP A 316 -19.15 6.49 -19.95
C ASP A 316 -20.68 6.29 -19.94
N GLY A 317 -21.43 7.33 -19.60
CA GLY A 317 -22.90 7.32 -19.59
C GLY A 317 -23.54 6.71 -18.34
N ARG A 318 -22.75 6.17 -17.38
CA ARG A 318 -23.26 5.68 -16.10
C ARG A 318 -23.76 6.83 -15.21
N ASP A 319 -24.63 6.48 -14.26
CA ASP A 319 -24.89 7.36 -13.12
C ASP A 319 -23.74 7.31 -12.10
N THR A 320 -23.87 8.09 -11.04
CA THR A 320 -22.84 8.23 -10.01
C THR A 320 -22.66 6.98 -9.13
N LYS A 321 -23.58 6.02 -9.16
CA LYS A 321 -23.61 4.86 -8.24
C LYS A 321 -23.30 3.54 -8.93
N THR A 322 -23.52 3.45 -10.24
CA THR A 322 -23.40 2.24 -11.04
C THR A 322 -21.93 1.82 -11.20
N VAL A 323 -21.63 0.59 -10.81
CA VAL A 323 -20.33 -0.07 -11.03
C VAL A 323 -20.27 -0.59 -12.48
N ARG A 324 -19.08 -0.61 -13.09
CA ARG A 324 -18.90 -1.17 -14.44
C ARG A 324 -19.19 -2.67 -14.47
N PRO A 325 -19.49 -3.25 -15.65
CA PRO A 325 -19.62 -4.70 -15.81
C PRO A 325 -18.39 -5.44 -15.26
N ILE A 326 -18.63 -6.53 -14.55
CA ILE A 326 -17.59 -7.37 -13.95
C ILE A 326 -17.68 -8.76 -14.56
N GLU A 327 -16.53 -9.29 -14.94
CA GLU A 327 -16.37 -10.69 -15.32
C GLU A 327 -15.16 -11.25 -14.57
N ALA A 328 -15.37 -12.37 -13.89
CA ALA A 328 -14.34 -13.04 -13.13
C ALA A 328 -14.31 -14.52 -13.49
N MET A 329 -13.11 -15.08 -13.52
CA MET A 329 -12.89 -16.52 -13.68
C MET A 329 -11.73 -16.97 -12.80
N VAL A 330 -11.82 -18.20 -12.28
CA VAL A 330 -10.78 -18.87 -11.49
C VAL A 330 -10.18 -20.04 -12.26
N GLY A 331 -9.01 -20.53 -11.85
CA GLY A 331 -8.30 -21.58 -12.59
C GLY A 331 -7.85 -21.14 -13.99
N PHE A 332 -7.63 -19.84 -14.19
CA PHE A 332 -7.26 -19.27 -15.48
C PHE A 332 -5.93 -19.85 -16.04
N LEU A 333 -4.98 -20.14 -15.16
CA LEU A 333 -3.69 -20.73 -15.52
C LEU A 333 -3.59 -22.17 -15.00
N PRO A 334 -3.22 -23.15 -15.84
CA PRO A 334 -3.35 -24.57 -15.49
C PRO A 334 -2.32 -25.07 -14.47
N ARG A 335 -1.17 -24.40 -14.32
CA ARG A 335 -0.06 -24.88 -13.48
C ARG A 335 0.13 -24.11 -12.17
N THR A 336 -0.50 -22.95 -12.04
CA THR A 336 -0.42 -22.15 -10.81
C THR A 336 -1.16 -22.85 -9.68
N HIS A 337 -0.81 -22.56 -8.42
CA HIS A 337 -1.51 -23.20 -7.31
C HIS A 337 -2.94 -22.67 -7.18
N GLY A 338 -3.15 -21.38 -7.44
CA GLY A 338 -4.44 -20.79 -7.76
C GLY A 338 -4.26 -19.61 -8.71
N SER A 339 -5.29 -19.32 -9.50
CA SER A 339 -5.26 -18.18 -10.41
C SER A 339 -6.65 -17.61 -10.65
N ALA A 340 -6.70 -16.32 -10.95
CA ALA A 340 -7.91 -15.64 -11.35
C ALA A 340 -7.62 -14.61 -12.44
N LEU A 341 -8.58 -14.43 -13.33
CA LEU A 341 -8.67 -13.26 -14.20
C LEU A 341 -9.88 -12.47 -13.71
N PHE A 342 -9.65 -11.26 -13.23
CA PHE A 342 -10.70 -10.34 -12.79
C PHE A 342 -10.73 -9.13 -13.71
N THR A 343 -11.88 -8.88 -14.34
CA THR A 343 -12.11 -7.76 -15.26
C THR A 343 -13.26 -6.93 -14.75
N ARG A 344 -13.08 -5.61 -14.65
CA ARG A 344 -14.12 -4.63 -14.33
C ARG A 344 -14.06 -3.47 -15.31
N GLY A 345 -14.99 -3.44 -16.25
CA GLY A 345 -14.91 -2.57 -17.42
C GLY A 345 -13.58 -2.77 -18.16
N GLU A 346 -12.83 -1.68 -18.37
CA GLU A 346 -11.50 -1.69 -19.02
C GLU A 346 -10.35 -1.72 -17.98
N THR A 347 -10.57 -2.34 -16.82
CA THR A 347 -9.53 -2.64 -15.83
C THR A 347 -9.48 -4.14 -15.60
N GLN A 348 -8.31 -4.74 -15.81
CA GLN A 348 -8.14 -6.18 -15.75
C GLN A 348 -6.84 -6.56 -15.02
N ALA A 349 -6.94 -7.58 -14.18
CA ALA A 349 -5.82 -8.15 -13.46
C ALA A 349 -5.78 -9.67 -13.62
N ILE A 350 -4.62 -10.20 -14.01
CA ILE A 350 -4.28 -11.60 -13.83
C ILE A 350 -3.65 -11.72 -12.45
N CYS A 351 -4.28 -12.49 -11.57
CA CYS A 351 -3.76 -12.78 -10.24
C CYS A 351 -3.38 -14.25 -10.13
N THR A 352 -2.24 -14.53 -9.51
CA THR A 352 -1.77 -15.89 -9.25
C THR A 352 -1.35 -16.03 -7.80
N THR A 353 -1.71 -17.15 -7.20
CA THR A 353 -1.29 -17.54 -5.86
C THR A 353 -0.30 -18.69 -5.97
N THR A 354 0.83 -18.54 -5.28
CA THR A 354 1.86 -19.57 -5.13
C THR A 354 2.05 -19.85 -3.65
N LEU A 355 2.05 -21.14 -3.31
CA LEU A 355 2.25 -21.66 -1.96
C LEU A 355 3.67 -22.20 -1.82
N GLY A 356 4.34 -21.86 -0.74
CA GLY A 356 5.69 -22.29 -0.42
C GLY A 356 5.82 -22.76 1.03
N THR A 357 6.97 -23.33 1.35
CA THR A 357 7.35 -23.71 2.72
C THR A 357 8.00 -22.52 3.45
N LYS A 358 8.40 -22.72 4.71
CA LYS A 358 9.11 -21.74 5.54
C LYS A 358 10.34 -21.11 4.87
N ASP A 359 11.13 -21.90 4.13
CA ASP A 359 12.29 -21.38 3.38
C ASP A 359 11.96 -20.31 2.32
N ALA A 360 10.68 -20.23 1.90
CA ALA A 360 10.22 -19.26 0.93
C ALA A 360 9.77 -17.93 1.57
N GLU A 361 9.78 -17.82 2.90
CA GLU A 361 9.45 -16.59 3.60
C GLU A 361 10.43 -15.49 3.23
N GLN A 362 9.90 -14.27 3.09
CA GLN A 362 10.73 -13.12 2.78
C GLN A 362 11.39 -12.61 4.06
N MET A 363 12.72 -12.70 4.12
CA MET A 363 13.49 -12.08 5.18
C MET A 363 13.47 -10.55 5.00
N ILE A 364 13.00 -9.84 6.03
CA ILE A 364 12.99 -8.39 6.12
C ILE A 364 14.05 -7.98 7.14
N ASP A 365 15.03 -7.19 6.71
CA ASP A 365 16.02 -6.57 7.59
C ASP A 365 15.62 -5.10 7.77
N GLY A 366 14.94 -4.80 8.88
CA GLY A 366 14.47 -3.45 9.24
C GLY A 366 15.27 -2.89 10.41
N LEU A 367 14.82 -1.79 11.02
CA LEU A 367 15.45 -1.25 12.23
C LEU A 367 15.33 -2.20 13.44
N GLU A 368 14.19 -2.86 13.59
CA GLU A 368 13.86 -3.74 14.74
C GLU A 368 14.61 -5.08 14.76
N GLY A 369 15.14 -5.51 13.63
CA GLY A 369 15.77 -6.82 13.54
C GLY A 369 15.55 -7.46 12.18
N LEU A 370 15.86 -8.75 12.15
CA LEU A 370 15.39 -9.64 11.11
C LEU A 370 13.99 -10.12 11.48
N SER A 371 13.05 -9.95 10.55
CA SER A 371 11.73 -10.58 10.60
C SER A 371 11.49 -11.37 9.32
N TYR A 372 10.52 -12.27 9.35
CA TYR A 372 10.20 -13.15 8.24
C TYR A 372 8.74 -12.98 7.86
N GLN A 373 8.50 -12.65 6.60
CA GLN A 373 7.18 -12.38 6.07
C GLN A 373 6.66 -13.58 5.29
N ARG A 374 5.59 -14.19 5.82
CA ARG A 374 4.92 -15.34 5.18
C ARG A 374 3.97 -14.96 4.06
N PHE A 375 3.42 -13.74 4.06
CA PHE A 375 2.50 -13.27 3.03
C PHE A 375 3.11 -12.15 2.20
N MET A 376 3.26 -12.40 0.91
CA MET A 376 3.78 -11.43 -0.06
C MET A 376 2.71 -11.12 -1.10
N LEU A 377 2.56 -9.84 -1.44
CA LEU A 377 1.77 -9.42 -2.60
C LEU A 377 2.61 -8.52 -3.49
N HIS A 378 2.87 -8.99 -4.70
CA HIS A 378 3.61 -8.24 -5.71
C HIS A 378 2.65 -7.77 -6.80
N TYR A 379 2.70 -6.47 -7.08
CA TYR A 379 1.85 -5.81 -8.06
C TYR A 379 2.72 -5.28 -9.19
N ASN A 380 2.32 -5.55 -10.43
CA ASN A 380 3.01 -5.11 -11.64
C ASN A 380 2.06 -4.32 -12.54
N PHE A 381 2.53 -3.16 -13.00
CA PHE A 381 1.80 -2.28 -13.91
C PHE A 381 2.57 -2.08 -15.23
N PRO A 382 2.49 -3.04 -16.16
CA PRO A 382 3.22 -2.94 -17.41
C PRO A 382 2.64 -1.81 -18.31
N PRO A 383 3.47 -1.12 -19.12
CA PRO A 383 3.02 -0.01 -19.95
C PRO A 383 1.91 -0.36 -20.96
N TYR A 384 1.88 -1.61 -21.44
CA TYR A 384 0.85 -2.06 -22.36
C TYR A 384 -0.56 -2.02 -21.74
N SER A 385 -0.68 -2.05 -20.41
CA SER A 385 -1.98 -2.01 -19.71
C SER A 385 -2.73 -0.68 -19.91
N VAL A 386 -2.00 0.37 -20.29
CA VAL A 386 -2.57 1.68 -20.65
C VAL A 386 -2.39 2.02 -22.13
N GLY A 387 -1.88 1.08 -22.94
CA GLY A 387 -1.60 1.29 -24.36
C GLY A 387 -0.39 2.17 -24.65
N GLU A 388 0.54 2.30 -23.71
CA GLU A 388 1.73 3.15 -23.85
C GLU A 388 3.02 2.35 -24.00
N VAL A 389 4.05 2.96 -24.59
CA VAL A 389 5.43 2.45 -24.57
C VAL A 389 6.16 3.11 -23.41
N GLY A 390 6.81 2.30 -22.57
CA GLY A 390 7.52 2.80 -21.40
C GLY A 390 8.65 1.87 -20.97
N ARG A 391 9.47 2.36 -20.03
CA ARG A 391 10.52 1.54 -19.43
C ARG A 391 9.88 0.41 -18.61
N PHE A 392 10.21 -0.82 -18.95
CA PHE A 392 9.80 -2.02 -18.21
C PHE A 392 10.97 -2.57 -17.39
N GLY A 393 10.72 -3.00 -16.16
CA GLY A 393 11.77 -3.50 -15.27
C GLY A 393 11.36 -3.47 -13.80
N ALA A 394 12.21 -2.87 -12.95
CA ALA A 394 11.97 -2.80 -11.51
C ALA A 394 10.66 -2.05 -11.17
N PRO A 395 9.93 -2.49 -10.13
CA PRO A 395 8.68 -1.86 -9.73
C PRO A 395 8.90 -0.40 -9.34
N SER A 396 7.98 0.46 -9.77
CA SER A 396 7.96 1.87 -9.37
C SER A 396 7.48 2.02 -7.93
N ARG A 397 7.64 3.22 -7.36
CA ARG A 397 7.04 3.54 -6.06
C ARG A 397 5.53 3.30 -6.05
N ARG A 398 4.85 3.59 -7.16
CA ARG A 398 3.40 3.39 -7.29
C ARG A 398 3.04 1.91 -7.26
N ASP A 399 3.83 1.07 -7.91
CA ASP A 399 3.61 -0.37 -7.94
C ASP A 399 3.74 -0.97 -6.53
N VAL A 400 4.78 -0.58 -5.80
CA VAL A 400 4.97 -0.98 -4.39
C VAL A 400 3.82 -0.48 -3.51
N GLY A 401 3.40 0.78 -3.67
CA GLY A 401 2.27 1.35 -2.91
C GLY A 401 0.94 0.65 -3.18
N HIS A 402 0.61 0.37 -4.44
CA HIS A 402 -0.61 -0.36 -4.81
C HIS A 402 -0.57 -1.82 -4.34
N GLY A 403 0.59 -2.47 -4.46
CA GLY A 403 0.81 -3.80 -3.90
C GLY A 403 0.57 -3.81 -2.39
N LYS A 404 1.11 -2.84 -1.65
CA LYS A 404 0.90 -2.77 -0.20
C LYS A 404 -0.56 -2.47 0.18
N LEU A 405 -1.25 -1.61 -0.56
CA LEU A 405 -2.69 -1.37 -0.36
C LEU A 405 -3.49 -2.67 -0.49
N ALA A 406 -3.25 -3.43 -1.56
CA ALA A 406 -3.93 -4.71 -1.75
C ALA A 406 -3.50 -5.76 -0.72
N TRP A 407 -2.23 -5.73 -0.31
CA TRP A 407 -1.70 -6.59 0.75
C TRP A 407 -2.44 -6.35 2.07
N ARG A 408 -2.59 -5.09 2.51
CA ARG A 408 -3.33 -4.71 3.72
C ARG A 408 -4.78 -5.21 3.67
N ALA A 409 -5.43 -5.04 2.54
CA ALA A 409 -6.82 -5.47 2.34
C ALA A 409 -7.01 -6.99 2.48
N LEU A 410 -6.07 -7.80 1.99
CA LEU A 410 -6.16 -9.27 2.02
C LEU A 410 -5.56 -9.88 3.28
N HIS A 411 -4.56 -9.25 3.88
CA HIS A 411 -3.87 -9.74 5.08
C HIS A 411 -4.85 -9.91 6.26
N ALA A 412 -5.79 -8.98 6.42
CA ALA A 412 -6.80 -8.99 7.47
C ALA A 412 -7.70 -10.23 7.51
N VAL A 413 -7.81 -10.98 6.41
CA VAL A 413 -8.64 -12.20 6.33
C VAL A 413 -7.84 -13.48 6.16
N LEU A 414 -6.50 -13.40 6.19
CA LEU A 414 -5.67 -14.59 6.05
C LEU A 414 -5.80 -15.51 7.27
N PRO A 415 -5.70 -16.83 7.08
CA PRO A 415 -5.64 -17.77 8.18
C PRO A 415 -4.37 -17.56 9.01
N SER A 416 -4.44 -17.95 10.27
CA SER A 416 -3.25 -18.08 11.11
C SER A 416 -2.25 -19.06 10.49
N HIS A 417 -1.01 -19.02 10.97
CA HIS A 417 0.01 -19.96 10.50
C HIS A 417 -0.32 -21.40 10.93
N ASP A 418 -0.97 -21.58 12.07
CA ASP A 418 -1.32 -22.91 12.58
C ASP A 418 -2.47 -23.55 11.78
N GLU A 419 -3.44 -22.74 11.33
CA GLU A 419 -4.51 -23.20 10.42
C GLU A 419 -4.01 -23.47 9.00
N PHE A 420 -3.02 -22.70 8.53
CA PHE A 420 -2.50 -22.81 7.18
C PHE A 420 -0.98 -22.54 7.14
N PRO A 421 -0.15 -23.58 7.33
CA PRO A 421 1.30 -23.47 7.55
C PRO A 421 2.09 -23.27 6.25
N TYR A 422 1.60 -22.38 5.38
CA TYR A 422 2.18 -22.05 4.11
C TYR A 422 2.65 -20.60 4.07
N THR A 423 3.75 -20.42 3.36
CA THR A 423 4.13 -19.13 2.79
C THR A 423 3.26 -18.88 1.57
N ILE A 424 2.67 -17.69 1.46
CA ILE A 424 1.73 -17.32 0.41
C ILE A 424 2.31 -16.14 -0.37
N ARG A 425 2.43 -16.31 -1.69
CA ARG A 425 2.74 -15.22 -2.60
C ARG A 425 1.58 -15.01 -3.57
N VAL A 426 1.02 -13.81 -3.57
CA VAL A 426 0.11 -13.32 -4.61
C VAL A 426 0.89 -12.44 -5.57
N LEU A 427 0.79 -12.71 -6.86
CA LEU A 427 1.29 -11.86 -7.93
C LEU A 427 0.12 -11.35 -8.75
N SER A 428 0.06 -10.04 -8.95
CA SER A 428 -0.95 -9.38 -9.77
C SER A 428 -0.30 -8.65 -10.94
N ASP A 429 -0.56 -9.13 -12.15
CA ASP A 429 -0.15 -8.50 -13.39
C ASP A 429 -1.35 -7.78 -13.99
N ILE A 430 -1.27 -6.45 -14.06
CA ILE A 430 -2.34 -5.63 -14.63
C ILE A 430 -2.24 -5.69 -16.15
N THR A 431 -3.31 -6.14 -16.81
CA THR A 431 -3.35 -6.30 -18.27
C THR A 431 -4.09 -5.17 -18.96
N GLU A 432 -5.04 -4.54 -18.26
CA GLU A 432 -5.78 -3.36 -18.70
C GLU A 432 -6.01 -2.43 -17.52
N SER A 433 -5.98 -1.11 -17.75
CA SER A 433 -6.27 -0.14 -16.70
C SER A 433 -7.01 1.08 -17.22
N ASN A 434 -8.24 1.24 -16.73
CA ASN A 434 -9.01 2.46 -16.85
C ASN A 434 -9.75 2.81 -15.54
N GLY A 435 -9.13 2.52 -14.40
CA GLY A 435 -9.69 2.84 -13.09
C GLY A 435 -9.26 1.82 -12.05
N SER A 436 -8.67 2.27 -10.96
CA SER A 436 -8.13 1.51 -9.82
C SER A 436 -7.85 0.01 -10.06
N SER A 437 -6.74 -0.24 -10.75
CA SER A 437 -6.16 -1.57 -10.85
C SER A 437 -5.75 -2.16 -9.50
N SER A 438 -5.48 -1.34 -8.48
CA SER A 438 -5.22 -1.83 -7.11
C SER A 438 -6.44 -2.54 -6.49
N MET A 439 -7.66 -2.05 -6.75
CA MET A 439 -8.87 -2.74 -6.29
C MET A 439 -9.19 -3.98 -7.12
N ALA A 440 -8.87 -3.97 -8.42
CA ALA A 440 -8.90 -5.20 -9.23
C ALA A 440 -7.93 -6.27 -8.69
N THR A 441 -6.75 -5.87 -8.22
CA THR A 441 -5.80 -6.76 -7.55
C THR A 441 -6.36 -7.33 -6.25
N VAL A 442 -7.09 -6.57 -5.44
CA VAL A 442 -7.75 -7.11 -4.24
C VAL A 442 -8.75 -8.18 -4.63
N CYS A 443 -9.66 -7.89 -5.56
CA CYS A 443 -10.70 -8.83 -5.98
C CYS A 443 -10.10 -10.09 -6.64
N GLY A 444 -9.21 -9.92 -7.62
CA GLY A 444 -8.54 -11.04 -8.31
C GLY A 444 -7.62 -11.83 -7.38
N GLY A 445 -6.90 -11.14 -6.47
CA GLY A 445 -6.05 -11.77 -5.47
C GLY A 445 -6.86 -12.62 -4.49
N CYS A 446 -8.01 -12.12 -4.03
CA CYS A 446 -8.95 -12.88 -3.19
C CYS A 446 -9.41 -14.17 -3.90
N LEU A 447 -9.87 -14.06 -5.15
CA LEU A 447 -10.29 -15.22 -5.94
C LEU A 447 -9.14 -16.21 -6.16
N ALA A 448 -7.92 -15.73 -6.44
CA ALA A 448 -6.76 -16.58 -6.62
C ALA A 448 -6.33 -17.29 -5.31
N LEU A 449 -6.52 -16.66 -4.14
CA LEU A 449 -6.30 -17.29 -2.83
C LEU A 449 -7.31 -18.41 -2.59
N MET A 450 -8.60 -18.14 -2.85
CA MET A 450 -9.67 -19.13 -2.71
C MET A 450 -9.50 -20.31 -3.67
N ASP A 451 -9.10 -20.04 -4.92
CA ASP A 451 -8.81 -21.06 -5.94
C ASP A 451 -7.58 -21.90 -5.56
N ALA A 452 -6.61 -21.33 -4.84
CA ALA A 452 -5.46 -22.07 -4.31
C ALA A 452 -5.78 -22.92 -3.08
N GLY A 453 -7.00 -22.83 -2.55
CA GLY A 453 -7.42 -23.51 -1.32
C GLY A 453 -6.87 -22.86 -0.05
N VAL A 454 -6.52 -21.58 -0.08
CA VAL A 454 -6.15 -20.83 1.13
C VAL A 454 -7.43 -20.55 1.92
N PRO A 455 -7.57 -21.04 3.17
CA PRO A 455 -8.78 -20.89 3.98
C PRO A 455 -8.89 -19.47 4.55
N ILE A 456 -9.12 -18.49 3.66
CA ILE A 456 -9.40 -17.11 4.07
C ILE A 456 -10.71 -17.07 4.87
N LYS A 457 -10.75 -16.20 5.88
CA LYS A 457 -11.89 -16.06 6.79
C LYS A 457 -13.18 -15.70 6.03
N ARG A 458 -13.09 -14.74 5.12
CA ARG A 458 -14.17 -14.29 4.21
C ARG A 458 -13.60 -13.70 2.93
N PRO A 459 -14.32 -13.77 1.80
CA PRO A 459 -13.93 -13.08 0.57
C PRO A 459 -13.90 -11.55 0.74
N VAL A 460 -12.93 -10.89 0.11
CA VAL A 460 -12.71 -9.44 0.17
C VAL A 460 -12.89 -8.85 -1.22
N SER A 461 -13.69 -7.78 -1.31
CA SER A 461 -13.82 -6.96 -2.52
C SER A 461 -13.28 -5.55 -2.30
N GLY A 462 -12.99 -4.85 -3.39
CA GLY A 462 -12.50 -3.47 -3.35
C GLY A 462 -13.15 -2.59 -4.40
N ILE A 463 -13.44 -1.34 -4.03
CA ILE A 463 -13.97 -0.31 -4.92
C ILE A 463 -13.13 0.96 -4.83
N ALA A 464 -12.99 1.64 -5.97
CA ALA A 464 -12.44 2.99 -6.02
C ALA A 464 -13.54 3.99 -6.23
N MET A 465 -13.46 5.07 -5.47
CA MET A 465 -14.48 6.07 -5.33
C MET A 465 -13.85 7.43 -5.58
N GLY A 466 -14.63 8.34 -6.12
CA GLY A 466 -14.22 9.71 -6.34
C GLY A 466 -15.25 10.69 -5.82
N LEU A 467 -14.85 11.94 -5.68
CA LEU A 467 -15.72 13.02 -5.28
C LEU A 467 -15.43 14.27 -6.08
N ILE A 468 -16.49 14.93 -6.53
CA ILE A 468 -16.46 16.27 -7.11
C ILE A 468 -17.22 17.18 -6.17
N LEU A 469 -16.62 18.32 -5.81
CA LEU A 469 -17.18 19.34 -4.93
C LEU A 469 -17.05 20.73 -5.61
N GLU A 470 -18.18 21.41 -5.79
CA GLU A 470 -18.23 22.80 -6.26
C GLU A 470 -19.10 23.63 -5.32
N GLY A 471 -18.46 24.44 -4.47
CA GLY A 471 -19.16 25.21 -3.45
C GLY A 471 -19.86 24.31 -2.43
N LYS A 472 -21.18 24.18 -2.55
CA LYS A 472 -22.00 23.31 -1.68
C LYS A 472 -22.49 22.04 -2.40
N ASP A 473 -22.41 22.00 -3.72
CA ASP A 473 -22.88 20.88 -4.52
C ASP A 473 -21.76 19.86 -4.64
N PHE A 474 -22.10 18.58 -4.45
CA PHE A 474 -21.12 17.50 -4.59
C PHE A 474 -21.73 16.25 -5.24
N ALA A 475 -20.86 15.45 -5.86
CA ALA A 475 -21.21 14.15 -6.40
C ALA A 475 -20.17 13.10 -5.97
N VAL A 476 -20.64 12.02 -5.35
CA VAL A 476 -19.83 10.83 -5.04
C VAL A 476 -19.93 9.86 -6.21
N LEU A 477 -18.79 9.45 -6.76
CA LEU A 477 -18.68 8.58 -7.92
C LEU A 477 -18.22 7.17 -7.50
N SER A 478 -19.02 6.15 -7.81
CA SER A 478 -18.67 4.74 -7.63
C SER A 478 -17.86 4.20 -8.80
N ASP A 479 -16.82 3.43 -8.53
CA ASP A 479 -15.98 2.77 -9.54
C ASP A 479 -15.47 3.75 -10.60
N ILE A 480 -14.64 4.68 -10.15
CA ILE A 480 -14.10 5.78 -10.97
C ILE A 480 -13.21 5.30 -12.12
N LEU A 481 -13.30 6.04 -13.22
CA LEU A 481 -12.40 5.93 -14.36
C LEU A 481 -11.06 6.62 -14.08
N GLY A 482 -10.04 6.34 -14.90
CA GLY A 482 -8.76 7.07 -14.82
C GLY A 482 -8.95 8.57 -15.07
N ASP A 483 -9.83 8.94 -16.01
CA ASP A 483 -10.19 10.34 -16.27
C ASP A 483 -10.82 11.01 -15.03
N GLU A 484 -11.71 10.30 -14.32
CA GLU A 484 -12.43 10.85 -13.17
C GLU A 484 -11.53 10.97 -11.93
N ASP A 485 -10.54 10.10 -11.77
CA ASP A 485 -9.50 10.21 -10.73
C ASP A 485 -8.69 11.50 -10.88
N HIS A 486 -8.28 11.83 -12.11
CA HIS A 486 -7.54 13.05 -12.38
C HIS A 486 -8.36 14.33 -12.15
N LEU A 487 -9.67 14.26 -12.36
CA LEU A 487 -10.58 15.41 -12.31
C LEU A 487 -11.29 15.58 -10.95
N GLY A 488 -11.33 14.54 -10.14
CA GLY A 488 -11.94 14.53 -8.82
C GLY A 488 -11.11 15.28 -7.77
N ASP A 489 -11.81 15.83 -6.80
CA ASP A 489 -11.27 16.58 -5.66
C ASP A 489 -10.80 15.68 -4.51
N MET A 490 -11.30 14.45 -4.50
CA MET A 490 -10.87 13.38 -3.63
C MET A 490 -11.01 12.06 -4.36
N ASP A 491 -10.01 11.21 -4.21
CA ASP A 491 -10.05 9.80 -4.59
C ASP A 491 -9.85 8.95 -3.34
N PHE A 492 -10.63 7.88 -3.23
CA PHE A 492 -10.47 6.95 -2.13
C PHE A 492 -10.80 5.53 -2.54
N LYS A 493 -10.19 4.59 -1.83
CA LYS A 493 -10.21 3.18 -2.14
C LYS A 493 -10.64 2.47 -0.87
N VAL A 494 -11.71 1.70 -0.97
CA VAL A 494 -12.28 0.96 0.15
C VAL A 494 -12.28 -0.51 -0.20
N ALA A 495 -11.65 -1.31 0.65
CA ALA A 495 -11.66 -2.76 0.55
C ALA A 495 -12.22 -3.38 1.83
N GLY A 496 -12.88 -4.52 1.71
CA GLY A 496 -13.42 -5.23 2.85
C GLY A 496 -14.30 -6.41 2.48
N THR A 497 -14.80 -7.05 3.53
CA THR A 497 -15.73 -8.17 3.46
C THR A 497 -17.16 -7.67 3.64
N GLU A 498 -18.13 -8.57 3.66
CA GLU A 498 -19.50 -8.27 4.09
C GLU A 498 -19.62 -7.83 5.56
N ALA A 499 -18.59 -8.09 6.39
CA ALA A 499 -18.60 -7.78 7.82
C ALA A 499 -17.96 -6.43 8.15
N GLY A 500 -17.17 -5.86 7.24
CA GLY A 500 -16.51 -4.57 7.48
C GLY A 500 -15.36 -4.27 6.54
N ILE A 501 -14.73 -3.11 6.74
CA ILE A 501 -13.54 -2.63 6.04
C ILE A 501 -12.30 -3.38 6.51
N THR A 502 -11.49 -3.80 5.55
CA THR A 502 -10.14 -4.33 5.78
C THR A 502 -9.04 -3.34 5.42
N SER A 503 -9.32 -2.40 4.51
CA SER A 503 -8.40 -1.30 4.20
C SER A 503 -9.15 -0.10 3.64
N LEU A 504 -8.73 1.09 4.08
CA LEU A 504 -9.21 2.38 3.62
C LEU A 504 -8.00 3.24 3.24
N GLN A 505 -8.00 3.75 2.01
CA GLN A 505 -7.02 4.73 1.54
C GLN A 505 -7.76 5.94 0.98
N MET A 506 -7.42 7.14 1.43
CA MET A 506 -8.03 8.40 0.93
C MET A 506 -6.93 9.39 0.57
N ASP A 507 -7.10 10.07 -0.55
CA ASP A 507 -6.27 11.17 -1.00
C ASP A 507 -7.19 12.36 -1.33
N ILE A 508 -7.04 13.45 -0.58
CA ILE A 508 -7.88 14.64 -0.66
C ILE A 508 -7.05 15.78 -1.22
N LYS A 509 -7.53 16.39 -2.31
CA LYS A 509 -6.79 17.44 -3.05
C LYS A 509 -7.22 18.85 -2.65
N ILE A 510 -8.38 19.00 -2.01
CA ILE A 510 -8.94 20.30 -1.62
C ILE A 510 -9.43 20.29 -0.16
N ALA A 511 -9.54 21.48 0.43
CA ALA A 511 -10.27 21.63 1.69
C ALA A 511 -11.80 21.59 1.47
N GLY A 512 -12.56 21.36 2.54
CA GLY A 512 -14.02 21.46 2.53
C GLY A 512 -14.78 20.13 2.45
N ILE A 513 -14.09 18.99 2.49
CA ILE A 513 -14.71 17.68 2.61
C ILE A 513 -15.06 17.44 4.08
N THR A 514 -16.35 17.50 4.41
CA THR A 514 -16.84 17.36 5.79
C THR A 514 -17.02 15.90 6.17
N GLU A 515 -17.21 15.65 7.48
CA GLU A 515 -17.52 14.31 7.98
C GLU A 515 -18.80 13.74 7.36
N GLU A 516 -19.83 14.57 7.15
CA GLU A 516 -21.08 14.16 6.52
C GLU A 516 -20.86 13.72 5.07
N ILE A 517 -20.00 14.42 4.33
CA ILE A 517 -19.65 14.04 2.96
C ILE A 517 -18.90 12.70 2.96
N MET A 518 -17.94 12.51 3.87
CA MET A 518 -17.20 11.25 4.00
C MET A 518 -18.12 10.07 4.34
N ARG A 519 -19.11 10.29 5.21
CA ARG A 519 -20.11 9.28 5.58
C ARG A 519 -20.94 8.83 4.38
N VAL A 520 -21.50 9.78 3.63
CA VAL A 520 -22.23 9.48 2.37
C VAL A 520 -21.35 8.72 1.39
N ALA A 521 -20.07 9.09 1.31
CA ALA A 521 -19.12 8.46 0.41
C ALA A 521 -18.80 7.01 0.81
N LEU A 522 -18.63 6.74 2.11
CA LEU A 522 -18.40 5.39 2.65
C LEU A 522 -19.63 4.49 2.51
N ASP A 523 -20.84 5.01 2.76
CA ASP A 523 -22.08 4.24 2.58
C ASP A 523 -22.25 3.78 1.13
N GLN A 524 -22.00 4.69 0.18
CA GLN A 524 -22.05 4.37 -1.25
C GLN A 524 -20.94 3.37 -1.64
N ALA A 525 -19.75 3.49 -1.05
CA ALA A 525 -18.66 2.53 -1.24
C ALA A 525 -19.02 1.15 -0.70
N SER A 526 -19.70 1.07 0.45
CA SER A 526 -20.15 -0.18 1.07
C SER A 526 -21.10 -0.95 0.14
N ALA A 527 -22.11 -0.26 -0.40
CA ALA A 527 -23.02 -0.83 -1.40
C ALA A 527 -22.28 -1.29 -2.67
N GLY A 528 -21.32 -0.49 -3.15
CA GLY A 528 -20.51 -0.84 -4.32
C GLY A 528 -19.63 -2.08 -4.11
N ARG A 529 -18.98 -2.21 -2.95
CA ARG A 529 -18.21 -3.41 -2.57
C ARG A 529 -19.11 -4.63 -2.50
N ALA A 530 -20.25 -4.54 -1.83
CA ALA A 530 -21.20 -5.65 -1.73
C ALA A 530 -21.65 -6.14 -3.11
N HIS A 531 -21.90 -5.22 -4.05
CA HIS A 531 -22.20 -5.58 -5.44
C HIS A 531 -21.03 -6.31 -6.12
N ILE A 532 -19.81 -5.79 -6.01
CA ILE A 532 -18.60 -6.42 -6.59
C ILE A 532 -18.37 -7.82 -6.01
N LEU A 533 -18.55 -7.98 -4.70
CA LEU A 533 -18.44 -9.26 -4.01
C LEU A 533 -19.46 -10.27 -4.56
N GLY A 534 -20.69 -9.83 -4.81
CA GLY A 534 -21.73 -10.65 -5.45
C GLY A 534 -21.37 -11.09 -6.87
N GLU A 535 -20.71 -10.23 -7.66
CA GLU A 535 -20.20 -10.60 -8.98
C GLU A 535 -19.02 -11.59 -8.89
N MET A 536 -18.11 -11.41 -7.93
CA MET A 536 -17.01 -12.35 -7.68
C MET A 536 -17.51 -13.75 -7.31
N ALA A 537 -18.55 -13.84 -6.47
CA ALA A 537 -19.13 -15.11 -6.03
C ALA A 537 -19.68 -15.95 -7.19
N LYS A 538 -20.03 -15.35 -8.34
CA LYS A 538 -20.44 -16.09 -9.55
C LYS A 538 -19.30 -16.92 -10.15
N ALA A 539 -18.05 -16.52 -9.92
CA ALA A 539 -16.87 -17.26 -10.37
C ALA A 539 -16.43 -18.32 -9.36
N LEU A 540 -16.42 -17.95 -8.07
CA LEU A 540 -16.10 -18.84 -6.96
C LEU A 540 -16.66 -18.26 -5.66
N ASP A 541 -17.64 -18.93 -5.06
CA ASP A 541 -18.34 -18.50 -3.84
C ASP A 541 -17.75 -19.10 -2.54
N HIS A 542 -16.87 -20.09 -2.65
CA HIS A 542 -16.19 -20.73 -1.52
C HIS A 542 -14.73 -21.03 -1.82
N THR A 543 -13.89 -21.07 -0.78
CA THR A 543 -12.51 -21.56 -0.90
C THR A 543 -12.51 -23.05 -1.25
N ARG A 544 -11.66 -23.45 -2.20
CA ARG A 544 -11.49 -24.87 -2.52
C ARG A 544 -10.99 -25.65 -1.31
N THR A 545 -11.56 -26.82 -1.07
CA THR A 545 -11.16 -27.70 0.04
C THR A 545 -9.84 -28.42 -0.22
N GLU A 546 -9.47 -28.58 -1.48
CA GLU A 546 -8.23 -29.24 -1.89
C GLU A 546 -7.26 -28.23 -2.52
N LEU A 547 -6.00 -28.25 -2.08
CA LEU A 547 -4.94 -27.49 -2.78
C LEU A 547 -4.68 -28.10 -4.16
N SER A 548 -4.10 -27.31 -5.06
CA SER A 548 -3.60 -27.77 -6.35
C SER A 548 -2.67 -28.99 -6.22
N ALA A 549 -2.73 -29.90 -7.19
CA ALA A 549 -1.79 -31.02 -7.31
C ALA A 549 -0.33 -30.58 -7.51
N HIS A 550 -0.12 -29.31 -7.88
CA HIS A 550 1.21 -28.72 -8.04
C HIS A 550 1.69 -27.99 -6.78
N ALA A 551 0.82 -27.76 -5.81
CA ALA A 551 1.19 -27.16 -4.54
C ALA A 551 1.98 -28.15 -3.67
N PRO A 552 2.98 -27.69 -2.90
CA PRO A 552 3.59 -28.54 -1.89
C PRO A 552 2.52 -28.99 -0.88
N ARG A 553 2.49 -30.27 -0.55
CA ARG A 553 1.74 -30.79 0.58
C ARG A 553 2.62 -30.70 1.82
N ILE A 554 2.02 -30.35 2.95
CA ILE A 554 2.68 -30.34 4.25
C ILE A 554 1.89 -31.30 5.14
N GLU A 555 2.55 -32.35 5.60
CA GLU A 555 2.02 -33.24 6.62
C GLU A 555 2.75 -33.01 7.93
N THR A 556 1.99 -33.04 9.03
CA THR A 556 2.52 -32.86 10.38
C THR A 556 2.41 -34.15 11.15
N MET A 557 3.48 -34.53 11.86
CA MET A 557 3.45 -35.63 12.83
C MET A 557 4.07 -35.17 14.15
N GLN A 558 3.50 -35.62 15.27
CA GLN A 558 4.04 -35.36 16.60
C GLN A 558 4.93 -36.53 17.04
N ILE A 559 6.10 -36.21 17.60
CA ILE A 559 6.98 -37.17 18.28
C ILE A 559 7.21 -36.74 19.73
N ASP A 560 7.70 -37.66 20.56
CA ASP A 560 8.15 -37.31 21.91
C ASP A 560 9.38 -36.40 21.82
N LYS A 561 9.42 -35.34 22.65
CA LYS A 561 10.55 -34.40 22.76
C LYS A 561 11.87 -35.12 23.03
N ALA A 562 11.85 -36.22 23.78
CA ALA A 562 13.04 -37.02 24.06
C ALA A 562 13.66 -37.64 22.78
N LYS A 563 12.85 -37.91 21.75
CA LYS A 563 13.24 -38.56 20.50
C LYS A 563 13.70 -37.59 19.41
N ILE A 564 13.57 -36.28 19.61
CA ILE A 564 14.01 -35.26 18.64
C ILE A 564 15.49 -35.46 18.26
N ARG A 565 16.34 -35.77 19.26
CA ARG A 565 17.77 -36.03 19.03
C ARG A 565 18.03 -37.24 18.15
N ASP A 566 17.18 -38.26 18.21
CA ASP A 566 17.33 -39.49 17.44
C ASP A 566 16.99 -39.25 15.96
N VAL A 567 15.97 -38.43 15.69
CA VAL A 567 15.59 -38.06 14.31
C VAL A 567 16.58 -37.09 13.68
N ILE A 568 17.07 -36.10 14.43
CA ILE A 568 18.10 -35.16 13.94
C ILE A 568 19.43 -35.91 13.73
N GLY A 569 19.80 -36.75 14.69
CA GLY A 569 21.09 -37.43 14.75
C GLY A 569 22.25 -36.48 15.04
N THR A 570 23.43 -37.03 15.35
CA THR A 570 24.62 -36.25 15.68
C THR A 570 24.99 -35.29 14.53
N GLY A 571 24.94 -33.98 14.80
CA GLY A 571 25.25 -32.93 13.82
C GLY A 571 24.24 -32.82 12.67
N GLY A 572 23.01 -33.35 12.82
CA GLY A 572 22.00 -33.35 11.77
C GLY A 572 22.22 -34.41 10.69
N LYS A 573 23.04 -35.45 10.97
CA LYS A 573 23.36 -36.48 9.98
C LYS A 573 22.13 -37.24 9.49
N ILE A 574 21.27 -37.68 10.41
CA ILE A 574 20.12 -38.55 10.10
C ILE A 574 19.07 -37.76 9.33
N ILE A 575 18.69 -36.58 9.82
CA ILE A 575 17.71 -35.74 9.13
C ILE A 575 18.15 -35.35 7.71
N ARG A 576 19.45 -35.05 7.51
CA ARG A 576 19.99 -34.78 6.17
C ARG A 576 19.93 -36.00 5.25
N GLU A 577 20.15 -37.19 5.79
CA GLU A 577 20.06 -38.45 5.04
C GLU A 577 18.61 -38.75 4.63
N ILE A 578 17.64 -38.55 5.54
CA ILE A 578 16.21 -38.68 5.25
C ILE A 578 15.83 -37.72 4.12
N VAL A 579 16.18 -36.43 4.26
CA VAL A 579 15.87 -35.40 3.25
C VAL A 579 16.52 -35.73 1.91
N ALA A 580 17.80 -36.13 1.89
CA ALA A 580 18.52 -36.45 0.67
C ALA A 580 17.98 -37.70 -0.04
N THR A 581 17.52 -38.70 0.71
CA THR A 581 17.07 -39.98 0.16
C THR A 581 15.62 -39.94 -0.29
N THR A 582 14.75 -39.32 0.51
CA THR A 582 13.31 -39.26 0.22
C THR A 582 12.95 -38.12 -0.72
N GLY A 583 13.75 -37.05 -0.76
CA GLY A 583 13.46 -35.83 -1.49
C GLY A 583 12.45 -34.90 -0.79
N ALA A 584 11.83 -35.32 0.32
CA ALA A 584 10.97 -34.48 1.13
C ALA A 584 11.80 -33.55 2.03
N LYS A 585 11.28 -32.35 2.30
CA LYS A 585 11.82 -31.47 3.34
C LYS A 585 11.24 -31.85 4.69
N VAL A 586 12.07 -31.83 5.72
CA VAL A 586 11.69 -32.15 7.10
C VAL A 586 12.15 -31.01 8.00
N ASP A 587 11.21 -30.35 8.68
CA ASP A 587 11.44 -29.35 9.72
C ASP A 587 10.94 -29.92 11.05
N ILE A 588 11.70 -29.76 12.13
CA ILE A 588 11.36 -30.26 13.46
C ILE A 588 11.48 -29.08 14.43
N ASP A 589 10.42 -28.80 15.19
CA ASP A 589 10.45 -27.78 16.24
C ASP A 589 10.87 -28.35 17.60
N ASP A 590 11.08 -27.46 18.57
CA ASP A 590 11.52 -27.79 19.93
C ASP A 590 10.40 -28.48 20.75
N GLU A 591 9.18 -28.49 20.21
CA GLU A 591 8.01 -29.13 20.76
C GLU A 591 7.82 -30.58 20.26
N GLY A 592 8.61 -31.00 19.26
CA GLY A 592 8.54 -32.33 18.65
C GLY A 592 7.49 -32.46 17.55
N VAL A 593 6.99 -31.34 17.02
CA VAL A 593 6.18 -31.33 15.80
C VAL A 593 7.12 -31.38 14.61
N ILE A 594 6.94 -32.40 13.78
CA ILE A 594 7.67 -32.59 12.54
C ILE A 594 6.76 -32.20 11.37
N LYS A 595 7.24 -31.28 10.53
CA LYS A 595 6.59 -30.87 9.28
C LYS A 595 7.34 -31.47 8.11
N ILE A 596 6.68 -32.37 7.40
CA ILE A 596 7.21 -33.05 6.21
C ILE A 596 6.54 -32.43 4.99
N SER A 597 7.32 -31.95 4.02
CA SER A 597 6.77 -31.28 2.85
C SER A 597 7.41 -31.71 1.53
N SER A 598 6.56 -31.97 0.55
CA SER A 598 6.95 -32.21 -0.85
C SER A 598 5.78 -31.94 -1.79
N SER A 599 6.05 -31.79 -3.07
CA SER A 599 5.03 -31.80 -4.12
C SER A 599 4.59 -33.23 -4.51
N ASP A 600 5.33 -34.25 -4.07
CA ASP A 600 5.02 -35.66 -4.30
C ASP A 600 4.66 -36.35 -2.97
N VAL A 601 3.43 -36.85 -2.89
CA VAL A 601 2.89 -37.53 -1.70
C VAL A 601 3.70 -38.78 -1.36
N ALA A 602 4.26 -39.47 -2.34
CA ALA A 602 5.09 -40.66 -2.09
C ALA A 602 6.39 -40.31 -1.33
N GLN A 603 6.94 -39.12 -1.57
CA GLN A 603 8.13 -38.65 -0.86
C GLN A 603 7.81 -38.30 0.59
N ILE A 604 6.64 -37.70 0.84
CA ILE A 604 6.16 -37.40 2.19
C ILE A 604 5.97 -38.69 2.97
N GLU A 605 5.26 -39.67 2.40
CA GLU A 605 5.00 -40.93 3.08
C GLU A 605 6.30 -41.71 3.34
N ALA A 606 7.25 -41.70 2.41
CA ALA A 606 8.57 -42.32 2.61
C ALA A 606 9.34 -41.68 3.78
N ALA A 607 9.33 -40.34 3.88
CA ALA A 607 9.95 -39.64 5.00
C ALA A 607 9.21 -39.91 6.32
N ARG A 608 7.87 -39.89 6.30
CA ARG A 608 7.02 -40.15 7.47
C ARG A 608 7.25 -41.55 8.02
N GLN A 609 7.29 -42.57 7.17
CA GLN A 609 7.56 -43.96 7.57
C GLN A 609 8.98 -44.13 8.14
N TRP A 610 9.98 -43.48 7.54
CA TRP A 610 11.35 -43.54 8.04
C TRP A 610 11.44 -42.92 9.44
N ILE A 611 10.87 -41.73 9.62
CA ILE A 611 10.84 -41.03 10.91
C ILE A 611 10.07 -41.86 11.93
N ALA A 612 8.90 -42.39 11.57
CA ALA A 612 8.12 -43.27 12.42
C ALA A 612 8.94 -44.48 12.88
N GLY A 613 9.71 -45.12 11.99
CA GLY A 613 10.57 -46.25 12.34
C GLY A 613 11.73 -45.89 13.28
N ILE A 614 12.18 -44.63 13.30
CA ILE A 614 13.22 -44.18 14.26
C ILE A 614 12.62 -43.99 15.66
N VAL A 615 11.39 -43.46 15.73
CA VAL A 615 10.74 -43.13 17.00
C VAL A 615 9.88 -44.27 17.56
N GLU A 616 9.66 -45.32 16.78
CA GLU A 616 8.87 -46.47 17.18
C GLU A 616 9.48 -47.17 18.41
N GLU A 617 8.66 -47.36 19.44
CA GLU A 617 9.03 -48.12 20.63
C GLU A 617 8.45 -49.54 20.54
N ALA A 618 9.16 -50.50 21.15
CA ALA A 618 8.71 -51.88 21.17
C ALA A 618 7.48 -52.03 22.08
N GLU A 619 6.34 -52.37 21.49
CA GLU A 619 5.06 -52.58 22.17
C GLU A 619 4.85 -54.06 22.49
N VAL A 620 4.45 -54.34 23.74
CA VAL A 620 4.16 -55.72 24.18
C VAL A 620 2.95 -56.26 23.41
N GLY A 621 3.15 -57.33 22.63
CA GLY A 621 2.11 -58.02 21.87
C GLY A 621 2.03 -57.65 20.38
N LYS A 622 2.78 -56.65 19.92
CA LYS A 622 2.92 -56.33 18.49
C LYS A 622 3.94 -57.27 17.84
N ILE A 623 3.64 -57.77 16.64
CA ILE A 623 4.53 -58.66 15.89
C ILE A 623 5.46 -57.81 15.03
N TYR A 624 6.76 -57.93 15.26
CA TYR A 624 7.79 -57.24 14.49
C TYR A 624 8.53 -58.21 13.59
N ASN A 625 8.86 -57.77 12.38
CA ASN A 625 9.76 -58.50 11.48
C ASN A 625 11.16 -57.92 11.65
N GLY A 626 12.11 -58.75 12.09
CA GLY A 626 13.48 -58.32 12.31
C GLY A 626 14.50 -59.30 11.74
N LYS A 627 15.69 -58.80 11.43
CA LYS A 627 16.79 -59.62 10.91
C LYS A 627 17.65 -60.10 12.07
N VAL A 628 17.91 -61.41 12.12
CA VAL A 628 18.83 -61.98 13.12
C VAL A 628 20.24 -61.42 12.88
N VAL A 629 20.77 -60.73 13.87
CA VAL A 629 22.08 -60.06 13.82
C VAL A 629 23.15 -60.93 14.46
N ASN A 630 22.80 -61.69 15.50
CA ASN A 630 23.72 -62.57 16.19
C ASN A 630 22.96 -63.74 16.83
N ILE A 631 23.58 -64.92 16.84
CA ILE A 631 23.03 -66.12 17.49
C ILE A 631 24.00 -66.54 18.58
N VAL A 632 23.48 -66.77 19.77
CA VAL A 632 24.20 -67.23 20.96
C VAL A 632 23.49 -68.46 21.52
N ASP A 633 24.16 -69.22 22.37
CA ASP A 633 23.64 -70.52 22.84
C ASP A 633 22.26 -70.45 23.54
N PHE A 634 21.90 -69.28 24.07
CA PHE A 634 20.60 -69.05 24.74
C PHE A 634 19.57 -68.30 23.88
N GLY A 635 19.89 -67.92 22.65
CA GLY A 635 18.92 -67.23 21.79
C GLY A 635 19.51 -66.47 20.61
N ALA A 636 18.70 -65.59 20.03
CA ALA A 636 19.07 -64.75 18.90
C ALA A 636 18.87 -63.28 19.24
N PHE A 637 19.83 -62.44 18.89
CA PHE A 637 19.67 -60.99 18.85
C PHE A 637 19.12 -60.61 17.49
N VAL A 638 18.04 -59.85 17.48
CA VAL A 638 17.26 -59.48 16.29
C VAL A 638 17.19 -57.95 16.24
N ASN A 639 17.46 -57.37 15.06
CA ASN A 639 17.23 -55.95 14.76
C ASN A 639 15.90 -55.77 14.06
#